data_AF-A0A933NTH0-F1
#
_entry.id   AF-A0A933NTH0-F1
#
_cell.length_a   1.000
_cell.length_b   1.000
_cell.length_c   1.000
_cell.angle_alpha   90.00
_cell.angle_beta   90.00
_cell.angle_gamma   90.00
#
_symmetry.space_group_name_H-M   'P 1'
#
loop_
_entity.id
_entity.type
_entity.pdbx_description
1 polymer ?
#
loop_
_entity_poly.entity_id
_entity_poly.type
_entity_poly.pdbx_seq_one_letter_code
_entity_poly.pdbx_strand_id
1 'polypeptide(L)'
;MNALITYEGFHGLGRRDVRRVHVDMAACMQVCGFAAEPSDSLLVLDQRDDDDAALRAAYEELKRDYGPYPRVLGGTNVTDRRALQTCLWQIPPGGVDAAFERAAHLRARGGLVQRRAFLKLICKFRFRDPDTRELLPGQDTLPRLHNWPGGHGDSSSVVLNLGHSSSVSLWFMFPFAATDEAFMSYAGRLQTSMPARLSPRGWRRWTPSRAGGWKAKKVNVNLQGHDTTVPKPHDSKNRIV
;
A
#
# COMPACT_ATOMS: atom_id res chain seq x y z
N MET A 1 -3.58 -26.73 -5.17
CA MET A 1 -4.01 -26.14 -3.88
C MET A 1 -5.53 -26.19 -3.74
N ASN A 2 -6.07 -26.57 -2.57
CA ASN A 2 -7.52 -26.81 -2.37
C ASN A 2 -8.26 -25.65 -1.66
N ALA A 3 -7.54 -24.72 -1.06
CA ALA A 3 -8.06 -23.50 -0.46
C ALA A 3 -6.92 -22.50 -0.21
N LEU A 4 -7.23 -21.22 -0.06
CA LEU A 4 -6.31 -20.22 0.46
C LEU A 4 -7.02 -19.21 1.36
N ILE A 5 -6.27 -18.53 2.23
CA ILE A 5 -6.73 -17.36 2.98
C ILE A 5 -6.20 -16.11 2.30
N THR A 6 -7.02 -15.07 2.25
CA THR A 6 -6.62 -13.77 1.72
C THR A 6 -7.01 -12.64 2.66
N TYR A 7 -6.26 -11.54 2.60
CA TYR A 7 -6.61 -10.28 3.24
C TYR A 7 -6.68 -9.15 2.23
N GLU A 8 -7.73 -8.34 2.33
CA GLU A 8 -7.86 -7.09 1.60
C GLU A 8 -8.22 -5.94 2.56
N GLY A 9 -7.49 -4.83 2.49
CA GLY A 9 -7.81 -3.67 3.29
C GLY A 9 -7.16 -2.38 2.81
N PHE A 10 -7.91 -1.28 2.95
CA PHE A 10 -7.39 0.08 2.86
C PHE A 10 -7.29 0.68 4.25
N HIS A 11 -6.15 1.28 4.57
CA HIS A 11 -5.85 1.84 5.88
C HIS A 11 -5.30 3.26 5.74
N GLY A 12 -5.95 4.23 6.38
CA GLY A 12 -5.38 5.55 6.58
C GLY A 12 -4.26 5.47 7.61
N LEU A 13 -3.09 5.99 7.26
CA LEU A 13 -1.93 6.14 8.16
C LEU A 13 -1.83 7.55 8.74
N GLY A 14 -2.72 8.46 8.31
CA GLY A 14 -2.79 9.84 8.78
C GLY A 14 -1.58 10.67 8.36
N ARG A 15 -1.27 11.70 9.14
CA ARG A 15 -0.17 12.66 8.88
C ARG A 15 1.16 12.22 9.50
N ARG A 16 1.41 10.91 9.57
CA ARG A 16 2.69 10.36 10.04
C ARG A 16 3.82 10.80 9.10
N ASP A 17 5.04 10.85 9.63
CA ASP A 17 6.22 11.10 8.82
C ASP A 17 6.33 10.06 7.68
N VAL A 18 6.41 10.55 6.45
CA VAL A 18 6.34 9.73 5.24
C VAL A 18 7.54 8.80 5.10
N ARG A 19 8.73 9.25 5.52
CA ARG A 19 9.96 8.44 5.50
C ARG A 19 9.85 7.33 6.54
N ARG A 20 9.37 7.64 7.74
CA ARG A 20 9.15 6.65 8.79
C ARG A 20 8.16 5.58 8.37
N VAL A 21 7.04 5.95 7.75
CA VAL A 21 6.07 4.97 7.23
C VAL A 21 6.71 4.04 6.19
N HIS A 22 7.53 4.59 5.29
CA HIS A 22 8.26 3.80 4.31
C HIS A 22 9.24 2.84 4.97
N VAL A 23 10.03 3.30 5.94
CA VAL A 23 10.98 2.46 6.70
C VAL A 23 10.25 1.36 7.47
N ASP A 24 9.17 1.68 8.17
CA ASP A 24 8.37 0.70 8.91
C ASP A 24 7.83 -0.40 7.96
N MET A 25 7.33 0.00 6.78
CA MET A 25 6.85 -0.97 5.79
C MET A 25 7.99 -1.78 5.17
N ALA A 26 9.12 -1.14 4.84
CA ALA A 26 10.29 -1.82 4.29
C ALA A 26 10.82 -2.86 5.28
N ALA A 27 10.87 -2.54 6.58
CA ALA A 27 11.24 -3.49 7.63
C ALA A 27 10.24 -4.66 7.71
N CYS A 28 8.94 -4.40 7.64
CA CYS A 28 7.93 -5.47 7.59
C CYS A 28 8.12 -6.40 6.38
N MET A 29 8.34 -5.80 5.20
CA MET A 29 8.58 -6.54 3.96
C MET A 29 9.90 -7.29 3.97
N GLN A 30 10.94 -6.75 4.62
CA GLN A 30 12.17 -7.49 4.86
C GLN A 30 11.93 -8.68 5.77
N VAL A 31 11.04 -8.63 6.76
CA VAL A 31 10.79 -9.77 7.65
C VAL A 31 9.93 -10.83 6.95
N CYS A 32 8.80 -10.43 6.37
CA CYS A 32 7.74 -11.33 5.92
C CYS A 32 7.68 -11.53 4.40
N GLY A 33 8.42 -10.73 3.62
CA GLY A 33 8.39 -10.72 2.17
C GLY A 33 9.63 -11.33 1.52
N PHE A 34 9.41 -12.24 0.57
CA PHE A 34 10.43 -12.75 -0.33
C PHE A 34 10.54 -11.82 -1.55
N ALA A 35 11.76 -11.36 -1.85
CA ALA A 35 12.08 -10.44 -2.97
C ALA A 35 11.25 -9.14 -2.96
N ALA A 36 10.99 -8.59 -1.76
CA ALA A 36 10.11 -7.45 -1.57
C ALA A 36 10.79 -6.10 -1.84
N GLU A 37 11.19 -5.87 -3.09
CA GLU A 37 11.52 -4.54 -3.59
C GLU A 37 10.26 -3.87 -4.18
N PRO A 38 10.16 -2.54 -4.18
CA PRO A 38 9.10 -1.86 -4.91
C PRO A 38 9.15 -2.27 -6.38
N SER A 39 8.10 -2.95 -6.86
CA SER A 39 7.95 -3.25 -8.28
C SER A 39 7.75 -1.98 -9.09
N ASP A 40 7.10 -0.97 -8.47
CA ASP A 40 6.93 0.36 -9.04
C ASP A 40 7.10 1.43 -7.97
N SER A 41 7.82 2.48 -8.32
CA SER A 41 7.92 3.71 -7.54
C SER A 41 7.46 4.87 -8.41
N LEU A 42 6.51 5.65 -7.92
CA LEU A 42 5.84 6.69 -8.68
C LEU A 42 5.82 8.00 -7.88
N LEU A 43 6.09 9.11 -8.56
CA LEU A 43 5.73 10.43 -8.05
C LEU A 43 4.39 10.83 -8.68
N VAL A 44 3.43 11.18 -7.83
CA VAL A 44 2.05 11.42 -8.24
C VAL A 44 1.66 12.86 -7.94
N LEU A 45 1.04 13.50 -8.94
CA LEU A 45 0.35 14.76 -8.79
C LEU A 45 -1.10 14.59 -9.22
N ASP A 46 -2.00 14.74 -8.27
CA ASP A 46 -3.43 14.75 -8.52
C ASP A 46 -3.89 16.15 -8.97
N GLN A 47 -4.35 16.27 -10.21
CA GLN A 47 -4.76 17.52 -10.86
C GLN A 47 -6.27 17.59 -11.10
N ARG A 48 -7.08 16.87 -10.30
CA ARG A 48 -8.55 16.93 -10.38
C ARG A 48 -9.09 18.36 -10.38
N ASP A 49 -9.67 18.75 -11.51
CA ASP A 49 -10.52 19.92 -11.77
C ASP A 49 -10.30 21.16 -10.88
N ASP A 50 -9.07 21.64 -10.84
CA ASP A 50 -8.73 22.94 -10.27
C ASP A 50 -7.80 23.67 -11.26
N ASP A 51 -8.21 24.84 -11.75
CA ASP A 51 -7.33 25.75 -12.51
C ASP A 51 -6.32 26.45 -11.56
N ASP A 52 -5.66 25.67 -10.72
CA ASP A 52 -4.75 26.17 -9.70
C ASP A 52 -3.36 26.41 -10.31
N ALA A 53 -2.89 27.65 -10.22
CA ALA A 53 -1.60 28.04 -10.77
C ALA A 53 -0.43 27.28 -10.09
N ALA A 54 -0.55 26.93 -8.81
CA ALA A 54 0.50 26.20 -8.11
C ALA A 54 0.55 24.72 -8.52
N LEU A 55 -0.60 24.07 -8.80
CA LEU A 55 -0.66 22.74 -9.39
C LEU A 55 -0.08 22.72 -10.81
N ARG A 56 -0.37 23.74 -11.64
CA ARG A 56 0.23 23.89 -12.98
C ARG A 56 1.75 24.07 -12.91
N ALA A 57 2.24 24.93 -12.01
CA ALA A 57 3.67 25.11 -11.80
C ALA A 57 4.35 23.82 -11.30
N ALA A 58 3.73 23.10 -10.36
CA ALA A 58 4.22 21.80 -9.90
C ALA A 58 4.27 20.77 -11.03
N TYR A 59 3.26 20.75 -11.90
CA TYR A 59 3.23 19.87 -13.08
C TYR A 59 4.38 20.15 -14.04
N GLU A 60 4.58 21.39 -14.47
CA GLU A 60 5.66 21.76 -15.39
C GLU A 60 7.06 21.50 -14.80
N GLU A 61 7.18 21.57 -13.48
CA GLU A 61 8.37 21.14 -12.77
C GLU A 61 8.61 19.63 -12.84
N LEU A 62 7.61 18.82 -12.50
CA LEU A 62 7.74 17.36 -12.59
C LEU A 62 8.00 16.89 -14.02
N LYS A 63 7.40 17.57 -14.99
CA LYS A 63 7.63 17.38 -16.42
C LYS A 63 9.09 17.59 -16.81
N ARG A 64 9.76 18.60 -16.23
CA ARG A 64 11.19 18.85 -16.46
C ARG A 64 12.07 17.81 -15.79
N ASP A 65 11.73 17.41 -14.56
CA ASP A 65 12.57 16.52 -13.76
C ASP A 65 12.47 15.04 -14.18
N TYR A 66 11.26 14.58 -14.54
CA TYR A 66 10.94 13.17 -14.79
C TYR A 66 10.45 12.91 -16.22
N GLY A 67 10.45 13.94 -17.07
CA GLY A 67 10.09 13.84 -18.48
C GLY A 67 8.63 14.22 -18.79
N PRO A 68 8.34 14.49 -20.07
CA PRO A 68 7.11 15.18 -20.47
C PRO A 68 5.86 14.31 -20.57
N TYR A 69 5.99 13.00 -20.45
CA TYR A 69 4.92 12.04 -20.69
C TYR A 69 4.62 11.23 -19.42
N PRO A 70 3.98 11.83 -18.38
CA PRO A 70 3.49 11.05 -17.27
C PRO A 70 2.47 10.03 -17.76
N ARG A 71 2.38 8.90 -17.06
CA ARG A 71 1.18 8.07 -17.15
C ARG A 71 0.02 8.89 -16.58
N VAL A 72 -1.05 9.04 -17.35
CA VAL A 72 -2.26 9.72 -16.89
C VAL A 72 -3.30 8.68 -16.55
N LEU A 73 -3.76 8.68 -15.29
CA LEU A 73 -4.98 7.98 -14.90
C LEU A 73 -6.13 8.98 -15.00
N GLY A 74 -6.93 8.77 -16.03
CA GLY A 74 -8.11 9.55 -16.36
C GLY A 74 -9.40 8.85 -15.96
N GLY A 75 -10.36 9.60 -15.44
CA GLY A 75 -11.75 9.21 -15.37
C GLY A 75 -12.63 10.46 -15.42
N THR A 76 -13.87 10.33 -15.85
CA THR A 76 -14.88 11.36 -15.64
C THR A 76 -15.65 11.00 -14.39
N ASN A 77 -15.79 11.93 -13.44
CA ASN A 77 -16.75 11.73 -12.37
C ASN A 77 -18.14 11.59 -13.01
N VAL A 78 -18.80 10.45 -12.76
CA VAL A 78 -20.06 10.06 -13.42
C VAL A 78 -21.18 11.06 -13.12
N THR A 79 -21.08 11.78 -12.01
CA THR A 79 -22.11 12.72 -11.55
C THR A 79 -21.97 14.12 -12.14
N ASP A 80 -20.76 14.60 -12.40
CA ASP A 80 -20.51 15.99 -12.85
C ASP A 80 -19.68 16.10 -14.15
N ARG A 81 -19.29 14.97 -14.74
CA ARG A 81 -18.44 14.86 -15.95
C ARG A 81 -17.10 15.58 -15.85
N ARG A 82 -16.62 15.92 -14.65
CA ARG A 82 -15.32 16.57 -14.46
C ARG A 82 -14.18 15.58 -14.71
N ALA A 83 -13.13 16.05 -15.37
CA ALA A 83 -11.95 15.25 -15.66
C ALA A 83 -11.13 15.04 -14.38
N LEU A 84 -11.01 13.78 -13.97
CA LEU A 84 -10.07 13.37 -12.95
C LEU A 84 -8.75 13.08 -13.64
N GLN A 85 -7.79 13.99 -13.55
CA GLN A 85 -6.45 13.77 -14.10
C GLN A 85 -5.47 13.53 -12.96
N THR A 86 -5.07 12.28 -12.75
CA THR A 86 -3.92 11.95 -11.90
C THR A 86 -2.73 11.67 -12.80
N CYS A 87 -1.65 12.44 -12.62
CA CYS A 87 -0.40 12.29 -13.37
C CYS A 87 0.61 11.51 -12.53
N LEU A 88 1.25 10.51 -13.13
CA LEU A 88 2.19 9.62 -12.47
C LEU A 88 3.49 9.55 -13.27
N TRP A 89 4.59 9.89 -12.63
CA TRP A 89 5.94 9.75 -13.18
C TRP A 89 6.64 8.56 -12.55
N GLN A 90 7.22 7.69 -13.38
CA GLN A 90 8.03 6.58 -12.91
C GLN A 90 9.32 7.11 -12.29
N ILE A 91 9.65 6.60 -11.10
CA ILE A 91 10.92 6.84 -10.44
C ILE A 91 11.86 5.70 -10.84
N PRO A 92 13.07 6.01 -11.36
CA PRO A 92 14.03 4.97 -11.73
C PRO A 92 14.52 4.20 -10.49
N PRO A 93 15.01 2.94 -10.67
CA PRO A 93 15.65 2.20 -9.59
C PRO A 93 16.75 3.04 -8.89
N GLY A 94 16.77 3.00 -7.56
CA GLY A 94 17.67 3.84 -6.75
C GLY A 94 17.25 5.31 -6.59
N GLY A 95 16.21 5.78 -7.28
CA GLY A 95 15.75 7.17 -7.24
C GLY A 95 14.76 7.53 -6.12
N VAL A 96 14.41 6.57 -5.25
CA VAL A 96 13.34 6.74 -4.24
C VAL A 96 13.67 7.85 -3.24
N ASP A 97 14.91 7.95 -2.77
CA ASP A 97 15.31 8.99 -1.81
C ASP A 97 15.25 10.39 -2.41
N ALA A 98 15.70 10.56 -3.65
CA ALA A 98 15.57 11.83 -4.38
C ALA A 98 14.10 12.20 -4.58
N ALA A 99 13.23 11.21 -4.84
CA ALA A 99 11.81 11.43 -4.98
C ALA A 99 11.13 11.83 -3.65
N PHE A 100 11.61 11.34 -2.50
CA PHE A 100 11.16 11.82 -1.18
C PHE A 100 11.46 13.30 -0.98
N GLU A 101 12.69 13.72 -1.27
CA GLU A 101 13.09 15.13 -1.19
C GLU A 101 12.26 15.98 -2.15
N ARG A 102 12.06 15.49 -3.38
CA ARG A 102 11.28 16.22 -4.38
C ARG A 102 9.82 16.38 -3.97
N ALA A 103 9.20 15.31 -3.47
CA ALA A 103 7.83 15.36 -2.97
C ALA A 103 7.72 16.28 -1.74
N ALA A 104 8.71 16.30 -0.85
CA ALA A 104 8.76 17.23 0.28
C ALA A 104 8.84 18.69 -0.18
N HIS A 105 9.72 19.00 -1.14
CA HIS A 105 9.85 20.32 -1.74
C HIS A 105 8.53 20.80 -2.37
N LEU A 106 7.84 19.96 -3.14
CA LEU A 106 6.53 20.32 -3.70
C LEU A 106 5.50 20.60 -2.60
N ARG A 107 5.46 19.75 -1.57
CA ARG A 107 4.50 19.91 -0.47
C ARG A 107 4.77 21.14 0.39
N ALA A 108 6.01 21.63 0.47
CA ALA A 108 6.37 22.85 1.19
C ALA A 108 5.66 24.10 0.63
N ARG A 109 5.16 24.06 -0.62
CA ARG A 109 4.36 25.14 -1.22
C ARG A 109 3.00 25.35 -0.56
N GLY A 110 2.52 24.39 0.24
CA GLY A 110 1.21 24.46 0.87
C GLY A 110 0.04 24.25 -0.10
N GLY A 111 -1.15 24.67 0.32
CA GLY A 111 -2.36 24.67 -0.50
C GLY A 111 -2.74 23.29 -1.07
N LEU A 112 -3.18 23.27 -2.32
CA LEU A 112 -3.57 22.05 -3.04
C LEU A 112 -2.37 21.16 -3.36
N VAL A 113 -1.21 21.73 -3.70
CA VAL A 113 0.00 20.97 -4.01
C VAL A 113 0.39 20.09 -2.83
N GLN A 114 0.37 20.61 -1.60
CA GLN A 114 0.65 19.84 -0.39
C GLN A 114 -0.24 18.59 -0.28
N ARG A 115 -1.54 18.75 -0.57
CA ARG A 115 -2.54 17.68 -0.40
C ARG A 115 -2.53 16.66 -1.54
N ARG A 116 -2.02 17.03 -2.71
CA ARG A 116 -2.17 16.28 -3.96
C ARG A 116 -0.86 15.76 -4.55
N ALA A 117 0.29 16.21 -4.05
CA ALA A 117 1.59 15.66 -4.36
C ALA A 117 1.97 14.55 -3.36
N PHE A 118 2.13 13.33 -3.85
CA PHE A 118 2.51 12.18 -3.02
C PHE A 118 3.38 11.19 -3.78
N LEU A 119 4.13 10.38 -3.03
CA LEU A 119 4.80 9.22 -3.58
C LEU A 119 3.88 8.02 -3.51
N LYS A 120 3.89 7.20 -4.55
CA LYS A 120 3.20 5.92 -4.57
C LYS A 120 4.23 4.81 -4.76
N LEU A 121 4.31 3.91 -3.78
CA LEU A 121 5.21 2.76 -3.83
C LEU A 121 4.36 1.49 -3.90
N ILE A 122 4.64 0.64 -4.87
CA ILE A 122 3.95 -0.64 -5.08
C ILE A 122 4.97 -1.74 -4.87
N CYS A 123 4.73 -2.62 -3.91
CA CYS A 123 5.55 -3.81 -3.69
C CYS A 123 4.70 -5.04 -4.01
N LYS A 124 5.22 -5.93 -4.85
CA LYS A 124 4.66 -7.27 -5.05
C LYS A 124 5.61 -8.28 -4.45
N PHE A 125 5.08 -9.27 -3.75
CA PHE A 125 5.91 -10.20 -3.01
C PHE A 125 5.19 -11.52 -2.76
N ARG A 126 5.97 -12.51 -2.36
CA ARG A 126 5.48 -13.74 -1.75
C ARG A 126 5.87 -13.76 -0.28
N PHE A 127 5.11 -14.48 0.54
CA PHE A 127 5.39 -14.58 1.96
C PHE A 127 6.59 -15.49 2.23
N ARG A 128 7.34 -15.20 3.28
CA ARG A 128 8.39 -16.09 3.78
C ARG A 128 8.17 -16.35 5.26
N ASP A 129 8.64 -17.48 5.74
CA ASP A 129 8.72 -17.75 7.16
C ASP A 129 9.70 -16.73 7.80
N PRO A 130 9.31 -15.97 8.84
CA PRO A 130 10.19 -14.95 9.38
C PRO A 130 11.43 -15.51 10.11
N ASP A 131 11.38 -16.76 10.57
CA ASP A 131 12.46 -17.41 11.30
C ASP A 131 13.44 -18.08 10.35
N THR A 132 12.95 -18.89 9.40
CA THR A 132 13.82 -19.59 8.43
C THR A 132 14.21 -18.71 7.24
N ARG A 133 13.46 -17.62 7.00
CA ARG A 133 13.55 -16.74 5.81
C ARG A 133 13.25 -17.45 4.49
N GLU A 134 12.77 -18.69 4.55
CA GLU A 134 12.38 -19.47 3.38
C GLU A 134 10.97 -19.12 2.92
N LEU A 135 10.72 -19.29 1.62
CA LEU A 135 9.39 -19.08 1.04
C LEU A 135 8.35 -19.98 1.75
N LEU A 136 7.20 -19.42 2.15
CA LEU A 136 6.14 -20.27 2.71
C LEU A 136 5.71 -21.32 1.66
N PRO A 137 5.55 -22.60 2.05
CA PRO A 137 5.20 -23.68 1.12
C PRO A 137 3.90 -23.43 0.34
N GLY A 138 3.84 -23.92 -0.90
CA GLY A 138 2.64 -23.93 -1.74
C GLY A 138 2.35 -22.61 -2.49
N GLN A 139 3.19 -21.59 -2.37
CA GLN A 139 2.98 -20.30 -3.04
C GLN A 139 3.24 -20.30 -4.56
N ASP A 140 3.96 -21.29 -5.06
CA ASP A 140 4.14 -21.59 -6.47
C ASP A 140 2.85 -22.03 -7.16
N THR A 141 1.88 -22.55 -6.39
CA THR A 141 0.59 -23.05 -6.89
C THR A 141 -0.61 -22.14 -6.55
N LEU A 142 -0.37 -20.89 -6.15
CA LEU A 142 -1.44 -19.93 -5.88
C LEU A 142 -2.27 -19.68 -7.14
N PRO A 143 -3.61 -19.69 -7.03
CA PRO A 143 -4.47 -19.46 -8.19
C PRO A 143 -4.44 -17.99 -8.62
N ARG A 144 -4.66 -17.75 -9.91
CA ARG A 144 -5.01 -16.41 -10.41
C ARG A 144 -6.46 -16.12 -10.05
N LEU A 145 -6.68 -15.20 -9.13
CA LEU A 145 -8.02 -14.80 -8.71
C LEU A 145 -8.51 -13.66 -9.61
N HIS A 146 -9.37 -13.97 -10.59
CA HIS A 146 -9.91 -12.99 -11.55
C HIS A 146 -10.73 -11.87 -10.89
N ASN A 147 -11.36 -12.17 -9.75
CA ASN A 147 -12.16 -11.22 -8.97
C ASN A 147 -11.35 -10.57 -7.84
N TRP A 148 -10.02 -10.67 -7.91
CA TRP A 148 -9.14 -10.02 -6.93
C TRP A 148 -9.08 -8.52 -7.22
N PRO A 149 -9.31 -7.66 -6.21
CA PRO A 149 -9.24 -6.22 -6.42
C PRO A 149 -7.82 -5.80 -6.82
N GLY A 150 -7.69 -5.17 -7.99
CA GLY A 150 -6.40 -4.92 -8.64
C GLY A 150 -6.10 -5.81 -9.86
N GLY A 151 -7.01 -6.73 -10.24
CA GLY A 151 -6.88 -7.58 -11.44
C GLY A 151 -6.44 -9.01 -11.09
N HIS A 152 -5.91 -9.74 -12.08
CA HIS A 152 -5.40 -11.10 -11.86
C HIS A 152 -4.17 -11.07 -10.94
N GLY A 153 -4.37 -11.31 -9.64
CA GLY A 153 -3.27 -11.47 -8.68
C GLY A 153 -2.80 -12.93 -8.62
N ASP A 154 -1.50 -13.15 -8.79
CA ASP A 154 -0.78 -14.39 -8.46
C ASP A 154 0.26 -14.19 -7.33
N SER A 155 0.20 -13.02 -6.67
CA SER A 155 1.12 -12.59 -5.62
C SER A 155 0.44 -11.62 -4.66
N SER A 156 1.05 -11.48 -3.47
CA SER A 156 0.64 -10.46 -2.51
C SER A 156 1.16 -9.09 -2.96
N SER A 157 0.46 -8.02 -2.61
CA SER A 157 0.92 -6.66 -2.85
C SER A 157 0.60 -5.68 -1.72
N VAL A 158 1.47 -4.68 -1.60
CA VAL A 158 1.31 -3.50 -0.77
C VAL A 158 1.38 -2.29 -1.69
N VAL A 159 0.43 -1.37 -1.56
CA VAL A 159 0.49 -0.05 -2.20
C VAL A 159 0.49 1.01 -1.12
N LEU A 160 1.61 1.72 -0.98
CA LEU A 160 1.74 2.89 -0.12
C LEU A 160 1.47 4.15 -0.92
N ASN A 161 0.63 5.04 -0.40
CA ASN A 161 0.56 6.43 -0.85
C ASN A 161 1.08 7.32 0.28
N LEU A 162 2.18 8.02 0.04
CA LEU A 162 2.98 8.76 1.00
C LEU A 162 2.95 10.25 0.68
N GLY A 163 2.11 10.99 1.42
CA GLY A 163 1.85 12.41 1.17
C GLY A 163 1.39 13.12 2.42
N HIS A 164 0.63 14.21 2.25
CA HIS A 164 0.06 14.98 3.37
C HIS A 164 -0.77 14.11 4.33
N SER A 165 -1.54 13.17 3.79
CA SER A 165 -2.14 12.09 4.54
C SER A 165 -1.76 10.79 3.85
N SER A 166 -1.00 9.95 4.55
CA SER A 166 -0.55 8.68 4.03
C SER A 166 -1.61 7.61 4.15
N SER A 167 -1.56 6.63 3.26
CA SER A 167 -2.43 5.44 3.28
C SER A 167 -1.71 4.22 2.76
N VAL A 168 -2.25 3.05 3.09
CA VAL A 168 -1.79 1.78 2.58
C VAL A 168 -2.97 0.92 2.12
N SER A 169 -2.86 0.35 0.93
CA SER A 169 -3.72 -0.72 0.45
C SER A 169 -2.96 -2.05 0.52
N LEU A 170 -3.61 -3.07 1.06
CA LEU A 170 -3.02 -4.38 1.32
C LEU A 170 -3.83 -5.44 0.59
N TRP A 171 -3.14 -6.29 -0.14
CA TRP A 171 -3.69 -7.43 -0.86
C TRP A 171 -2.82 -8.64 -0.61
N PHE A 172 -3.21 -9.48 0.34
CA PHE A 172 -2.40 -10.63 0.74
C PHE A 172 -3.02 -11.94 0.32
N MET A 173 -2.20 -12.82 -0.25
CA MET A 173 -2.53 -14.18 -0.63
C MET A 173 -1.70 -15.14 0.22
N PHE A 174 -2.32 -15.66 1.28
CA PHE A 174 -1.67 -16.56 2.23
C PHE A 174 -1.85 -18.02 1.78
N PRO A 175 -0.79 -18.84 1.74
CA PRO A 175 -0.87 -20.24 1.30
C PRO A 175 -1.44 -21.19 2.37
N PHE A 176 -2.44 -20.74 3.14
CA PHE A 176 -3.06 -21.50 4.22
C PHE A 176 -4.47 -21.93 3.81
N ALA A 177 -4.81 -23.19 4.04
CA ALA A 177 -6.12 -23.72 3.65
C ALA A 177 -7.26 -23.31 4.61
N ALA A 178 -6.93 -22.97 5.85
CA ALA A 178 -7.84 -22.66 6.95
C ALA A 178 -7.23 -21.62 7.90
N THR A 179 -8.04 -21.09 8.82
CA THR A 179 -7.61 -20.20 9.90
C THR A 179 -7.24 -21.02 11.15
N ASP A 180 -6.30 -21.94 10.99
CA ASP A 180 -5.77 -22.78 12.07
C ASP A 180 -4.71 -22.05 12.90
N GLU A 181 -4.14 -22.72 13.91
CA GLU A 181 -3.14 -22.15 14.80
C GLU A 181 -1.90 -21.64 14.05
N ALA A 182 -1.44 -22.38 13.03
CA ALA A 182 -0.30 -21.99 12.22
C ALA A 182 -0.58 -20.68 11.46
N PHE A 183 -1.75 -20.57 10.82
CA PHE A 183 -2.17 -19.34 10.18
C PHE A 183 -2.31 -18.18 11.18
N MET A 184 -2.96 -18.41 12.32
CA MET A 184 -3.20 -17.37 13.32
C MET A 184 -1.90 -16.84 13.92
N SER A 185 -0.94 -17.73 14.20
CA SER A 185 0.41 -17.38 14.65
C SER A 185 1.13 -16.52 13.60
N TYR A 186 1.15 -16.96 12.34
CA TYR A 186 1.78 -16.23 11.25
C TYR A 186 1.14 -14.84 11.04
N ALA A 187 -0.18 -14.77 10.97
CA ALA A 187 -0.92 -13.52 10.79
C ALA A 187 -0.74 -12.57 11.98
N GLY A 188 -0.63 -13.09 13.20
CA GLY A 188 -0.31 -12.33 14.41
C GLY A 188 1.08 -11.67 14.32
N ARG A 189 2.10 -12.42 13.91
CA ARG A 189 3.45 -11.89 13.71
C ARG A 189 3.53 -10.87 12.57
N LEU A 190 2.83 -11.11 11.47
CA LEU A 190 2.72 -10.12 10.40
C LEU A 190 2.10 -8.82 10.94
N GLN A 191 1.02 -8.92 11.71
CA GLN A 191 0.34 -7.77 12.30
C GLN A 191 1.27 -6.91 13.18
N THR A 192 2.14 -7.50 13.98
CA THR A 192 3.05 -6.73 14.84
C THR A 192 4.09 -5.95 14.08
N SER A 193 4.43 -6.40 12.86
CA SER A 193 5.41 -5.75 12.00
C SER A 193 4.80 -4.66 11.10
N MET A 194 3.48 -4.66 10.90
CA MET A 194 2.80 -3.77 9.97
C MET A 194 2.58 -2.36 10.56
N PRO A 195 2.71 -1.29 9.75
CA PRO A 195 2.40 0.08 10.19
C PRO A 195 0.89 0.35 10.32
N ALA A 196 0.04 -0.64 10.04
CA ALA A 196 -1.41 -0.58 10.11
C ALA A 196 -2.01 -1.84 10.74
N ARG A 197 -3.13 -1.66 11.44
CA ARG A 197 -3.92 -2.77 11.97
C ARG A 197 -4.79 -3.41 10.88
N LEU A 198 -4.62 -4.71 10.67
CA LEU A 198 -5.44 -5.54 9.81
C LEU A 198 -6.86 -5.63 10.39
N SER A 199 -7.85 -5.26 9.58
CA SER A 199 -9.25 -5.24 9.98
C SER A 199 -9.86 -6.64 9.89
N PRO A 200 -10.66 -7.08 10.87
CA PRO A 200 -11.39 -8.34 10.77
C PRO A 200 -12.26 -8.47 9.50
N ARG A 201 -12.68 -7.33 8.92
CA ARG A 201 -13.53 -7.29 7.72
C ARG A 201 -12.79 -7.68 6.43
N GLY A 202 -11.46 -7.64 6.42
CA GLY A 202 -10.63 -7.87 5.23
C GLY A 202 -10.41 -9.35 4.88
N TRP A 203 -10.71 -10.27 5.79
CA TRP A 203 -10.33 -11.68 5.64
C TRP A 203 -11.33 -12.50 4.84
N ARG A 204 -10.84 -13.30 3.89
CA ARG A 204 -11.63 -14.23 3.10
C ARG A 204 -10.92 -15.58 2.99
N ARG A 205 -11.71 -16.65 2.95
CA ARG A 205 -11.25 -17.98 2.53
C ARG A 205 -11.75 -18.24 1.12
N TRP A 206 -10.84 -18.61 0.23
CA TRP A 206 -11.14 -18.99 -1.14
C TRP A 206 -11.08 -20.50 -1.29
N THR A 207 -12.05 -21.05 -2.00
CA THR A 207 -12.12 -22.48 -2.33
C THR A 207 -12.50 -22.65 -3.80
N PRO A 208 -12.04 -23.72 -4.47
CA PRO A 208 -12.51 -24.04 -5.81
C PRO A 208 -14.04 -24.23 -5.84
N SER A 209 -14.66 -23.77 -6.92
CA SER A 209 -16.07 -24.02 -7.23
C SER A 209 -16.18 -25.23 -8.15
N ARG A 210 -17.34 -25.89 -8.15
CA ARG A 210 -17.61 -27.00 -9.09
C ARG A 210 -17.62 -26.56 -10.56
N ALA A 211 -17.78 -25.26 -10.83
CA ALA A 211 -17.83 -24.67 -12.17
C ALA A 211 -16.46 -24.18 -12.69
N GLY A 212 -15.35 -24.59 -12.05
CA GLY A 212 -13.99 -24.26 -12.51
C GLY A 212 -13.46 -22.88 -12.08
N GLY A 213 -14.15 -22.19 -11.16
CA GLY A 213 -13.73 -20.90 -10.61
C GLY A 213 -13.33 -20.97 -9.14
N TRP A 214 -13.16 -19.79 -8.51
CA TRP A 214 -12.92 -19.67 -7.07
C TRP A 214 -14.04 -18.89 -6.39
N LYS A 215 -14.47 -19.34 -5.21
CA LYS A 215 -15.48 -18.66 -4.39
C LYS A 215 -14.88 -18.18 -3.08
N ALA A 216 -15.13 -16.93 -2.73
CA ALA A 216 -14.72 -16.33 -1.48
C ALA A 216 -15.83 -16.47 -0.41
N LYS A 217 -15.44 -16.79 0.82
CA LYS A 217 -16.31 -16.68 2.01
C LYS A 217 -15.61 -15.82 3.06
N LYS A 218 -16.38 -14.97 3.75
CA LYS A 218 -15.86 -14.24 4.92
C LYS A 218 -15.42 -15.24 5.99
N VAL A 219 -14.30 -14.95 6.63
CA VAL A 219 -13.81 -15.69 7.80
C VAL A 219 -13.50 -14.71 8.92
N ASN A 220 -13.73 -15.14 10.15
CA ASN A 220 -13.41 -14.33 11.32
C ASN A 220 -11.97 -14.59 11.72
N VAL A 221 -11.12 -13.58 11.56
CA VAL A 221 -9.74 -13.59 12.05
C VAL A 221 -9.64 -12.46 13.06
N ASN A 222 -9.52 -12.83 14.33
CA ASN A 222 -9.33 -11.88 15.41
C ASN A 222 -7.89 -11.96 15.90
N LEU A 223 -7.08 -10.97 15.51
CA LEU A 223 -5.67 -10.85 15.93
C LEU A 223 -5.53 -10.04 17.24
N GLN A 224 -6.61 -9.88 18.02
CA GLN A 224 -6.55 -9.23 19.33
C GLN A 224 -5.67 -10.07 20.28
N GLY A 225 -4.50 -9.54 20.61
CA GLY A 225 -3.49 -10.20 21.44
C GLY A 225 -2.10 -9.56 21.37
N HIS A 226 -1.80 -8.78 20.31
CA HIS A 226 -0.54 -8.06 20.22
C HIS A 226 -0.75 -6.54 20.25
N ASP A 227 -0.43 -5.95 21.39
CA ASP A 227 -0.46 -4.53 21.63
C ASP A 227 0.63 -3.83 20.81
N THR A 228 0.26 -3.26 19.66
CA THR A 228 1.14 -2.34 18.94
C THR A 228 1.08 -0.99 19.66
N THR A 229 1.83 -0.85 20.75
CA THR A 229 2.09 0.46 21.36
C THR A 229 2.96 1.28 20.42
N VAL A 230 2.33 1.93 19.44
CA VAL A 230 2.93 3.12 18.81
C VAL A 230 2.80 4.24 19.83
N PRO A 231 3.90 4.81 20.36
CA PRO A 231 3.81 5.92 21.30
C PRO A 231 3.08 7.07 20.61
N LYS A 232 2.02 7.59 21.25
CA LYS A 232 1.48 8.89 20.88
C LYS A 232 2.61 9.92 21.07
N PRO A 233 2.86 10.82 20.11
CA PRO A 233 3.79 11.92 20.35
C PRO A 233 3.24 12.73 21.54
N HIS A 234 4.05 12.82 22.59
CA HIS A 234 3.81 13.74 23.69
C HIS A 234 3.82 15.16 23.14
N ASP A 235 2.67 15.82 23.20
CA ASP A 235 2.52 17.24 22.93
C ASP A 235 3.02 18.00 24.18
N SER A 236 4.33 18.18 24.28
CA SER A 236 4.95 19.03 25.30
C SER A 236 4.75 20.49 24.94
N LYS A 237 3.57 21.02 25.28
CA LYS A 237 3.37 22.45 25.44
C LYS A 237 4.18 22.91 26.66
N ASN A 238 5.38 23.44 26.40
CA ASN A 238 6.11 24.24 27.37
C ASN A 238 5.28 25.48 27.72
N ARG A 239 4.80 25.50 28.97
CA ARG A 239 4.47 26.74 29.69
C ARG A 239 5.76 27.51 29.89
N ILE A 240 5.83 28.69 29.28
CA ILE A 240 6.74 29.75 29.69
C ILE A 240 6.18 30.31 31.00
N VAL A 241 7.04 30.36 32.02
CA VAL A 241 6.82 31.09 33.28
C VAL A 241 7.08 32.57 33.03
#